data_AF-A0A5C3KAV1-F1
#
_entry.id   AF-A0A5C3KAV1-F1
#
_cell.length_a   1.000
_cell.length_b   1.000
_cell.length_c   1.000
_cell.angle_alpha   90.00
_cell.angle_beta   90.00
_cell.angle_gamma   90.00
#
_symmetry.space_group_name_H-M   'P 1'
#
loop_
_entity.id
_entity.type
_entity.pdbx_description
1 polymer ?
#
loop_
_entity_poly.entity_id
_entity_poly.type
_entity_poly.pdbx_seq_one_letter_code
_entity_poly.pdbx_strand_id
1 'polypeptide(L)'
;MLFNALAAVTLLATGAQAHYRLNYPLPRGPFVSNLQPNFCGGYDDVTTNRTTFSLNDGFFRIRQGHADWSASVLISTVPNPNTFDSFNTGGAAGAAPQLAREWATEALTGNFCIPLPLGDTGIPGVVDGANVTIQIVLTGGDGQLYQCADLTLSATHVTPADEVAACQNQTAEDTHHAAAPSETAGAGNGAGSGALSQFSLPIVSGLVAGLAGVGLAIAGL
;
A
#
# COMPACT_ATOMS: atom_id res chain seq x y z
N MET A 1 46.26 22.62 -23.86
CA MET A 1 44.88 22.35 -24.34
C MET A 1 44.59 20.90 -23.95
N LEU A 2 43.92 20.69 -22.81
CA LEU A 2 42.48 20.40 -22.73
C LEU A 2 42.13 19.20 -23.63
N PHE A 3 41.66 18.05 -23.15
CA PHE A 3 40.53 17.85 -22.22
C PHE A 3 40.61 16.50 -21.48
N ASN A 4 40.28 16.54 -20.19
CA ASN A 4 39.93 15.38 -19.36
C ASN A 4 38.61 14.78 -19.85
N ALA A 5 38.58 13.51 -20.22
CA ALA A 5 37.35 12.78 -20.48
C ALA A 5 36.88 12.08 -19.19
N LEU A 6 36.08 12.79 -18.40
CA LEU A 6 35.35 12.22 -17.26
C LEU A 6 34.02 11.65 -17.81
N ALA A 7 33.93 10.34 -17.97
CA ALA A 7 32.68 9.69 -18.34
C ALA A 7 31.76 9.59 -17.11
N ALA A 8 30.71 10.40 -17.09
CA ALA A 8 29.67 10.35 -16.06
C ALA A 8 28.70 9.20 -16.36
N VAL A 9 28.70 8.16 -15.52
CA VAL A 9 27.68 7.10 -15.51
C VAL A 9 26.53 7.57 -14.61
N THR A 10 25.45 8.08 -15.21
CA THR A 10 24.21 8.37 -14.48
C THR A 10 23.43 7.06 -14.31
N LEU A 11 23.46 6.51 -13.11
CA LEU A 11 22.64 5.36 -12.72
C LEU A 11 21.19 5.83 -12.50
N LEU A 12 20.27 5.49 -13.41
CA LEU A 12 18.84 5.71 -13.19
C LEU A 12 18.33 4.67 -12.19
N ALA A 13 18.36 5.01 -10.90
CA ALA A 13 17.68 4.22 -9.89
C ALA A 13 16.17 4.47 -10.00
N THR A 14 15.44 3.57 -10.66
CA THR A 14 13.99 3.53 -10.57
C THR A 14 13.64 2.95 -9.20
N GLY A 15 13.21 3.81 -8.26
CA GLY A 15 12.73 3.37 -6.95
C GLY A 15 11.51 2.47 -7.09
N ALA A 16 11.54 1.29 -6.47
CA ALA A 16 10.38 0.43 -6.36
C ALA A 16 9.53 0.92 -5.19
N GLN A 17 8.37 1.50 -5.49
CA GLN A 17 7.42 1.96 -4.48
C GLN A 17 6.81 0.78 -3.73
N ALA A 18 6.90 0.87 -2.41
CA ALA A 18 6.37 -0.10 -1.45
C ALA A 18 4.83 0.01 -1.34
N HIS A 19 4.13 -0.25 -2.44
CA HIS A 19 2.67 -0.13 -2.53
C HIS A 19 1.93 -1.10 -1.62
N TYR A 20 0.87 -0.62 -0.97
CA TYR A 20 0.01 -1.40 -0.09
C TYR A 20 -1.45 -1.30 -0.49
N ARG A 21 -2.29 -2.24 -0.10
CA ARG A 21 -3.75 -2.20 -0.30
C ARG A 21 -4.47 -2.09 1.03
N LEU A 22 -5.37 -1.12 1.18
CA LEU A 22 -6.30 -1.07 2.30
C LEU A 22 -7.46 -2.03 2.04
N ASN A 23 -7.60 -3.05 2.89
CA ASN A 23 -8.61 -4.10 2.74
C ASN A 23 -9.82 -3.87 3.67
N TYR A 24 -9.59 -3.28 4.85
CA TYR A 24 -10.64 -2.87 5.78
C TYR A 24 -10.13 -1.67 6.62
N PRO A 25 -10.96 -0.67 6.96
CA PRO A 25 -12.31 -0.42 6.43
C PRO A 25 -12.31 -0.18 4.92
N LEU A 26 -13.49 -0.06 4.30
CA LEU A 26 -13.61 0.06 2.85
C LEU A 26 -12.87 1.32 2.35
N PRO A 27 -11.89 1.20 1.43
CA PRO A 27 -11.21 2.36 0.86
C PRO A 27 -12.16 3.20 -0.01
N ARG A 28 -11.85 4.48 -0.17
CA ARG A 28 -12.64 5.41 -1.01
C ARG A 28 -12.84 4.94 -2.45
N GLY A 29 -11.84 4.26 -3.00
CA GLY A 29 -11.85 3.79 -4.37
C GLY A 29 -11.05 2.50 -4.56
N PRO A 30 -11.10 1.92 -5.77
CA PRO A 30 -10.31 0.75 -6.09
C PRO A 30 -8.81 1.06 -5.97
N PHE A 31 -8.03 0.04 -5.63
CA PHE A 31 -6.58 0.18 -5.57
C PHE A 31 -5.98 0.41 -6.96
N VAL A 32 -5.25 1.51 -7.11
CA VAL A 32 -4.42 1.82 -8.29
C VAL A 32 -3.04 2.25 -7.79
N SER A 33 -2.04 1.40 -7.95
CA SER A 33 -0.68 1.60 -7.40
C SER A 33 -0.13 2.99 -7.70
N ASN A 34 -0.18 3.39 -8.97
CA ASN A 34 0.39 4.65 -9.46
C ASN A 34 -0.29 5.91 -8.91
N LEU A 35 -1.50 5.78 -8.33
CA LEU A 35 -2.22 6.91 -7.73
C LEU A 35 -1.96 7.02 -6.22
N GLN A 36 -1.37 6.01 -5.59
CA GLN A 36 -1.09 6.03 -4.15
C GLN A 36 -0.25 7.20 -3.65
N PRO A 37 0.69 7.79 -4.41
CA PRO A 37 1.39 8.99 -3.98
C PRO A 37 0.49 10.24 -3.88
N ASN A 38 -0.70 10.22 -4.48
CA ASN A 38 -1.64 11.32 -4.45
C ASN A 38 -2.51 11.27 -3.18
N PHE A 39 -3.13 12.40 -2.84
CA PHE A 39 -4.07 12.49 -1.73
C PHE A 39 -5.13 11.38 -1.82
N CYS A 40 -5.28 10.61 -0.73
CA CYS A 40 -6.21 9.48 -0.66
C CYS A 40 -6.11 8.46 -1.82
N GLY A 41 -4.94 8.33 -2.45
CA GLY A 41 -4.76 7.46 -3.61
C GLY A 41 -5.41 7.98 -4.89
N GLY A 42 -5.58 9.30 -5.01
CA GLY A 42 -6.25 9.97 -6.13
C GLY A 42 -7.78 10.03 -6.04
N TYR A 43 -8.34 9.67 -4.88
CA TYR A 43 -9.78 9.72 -4.60
C TYR A 43 -10.09 10.88 -3.64
N ASP A 44 -10.11 12.09 -4.20
CA ASP A 44 -10.11 13.34 -3.41
C ASP A 44 -11.42 13.57 -2.66
N ASP A 45 -12.55 13.20 -3.26
CA ASP A 45 -13.86 13.40 -2.66
C ASP A 45 -14.23 12.30 -1.65
N VAL A 46 -14.90 12.70 -0.57
CA VAL A 46 -15.50 11.75 0.39
C VAL A 46 -16.56 10.88 -0.28
N THR A 47 -16.67 9.64 0.18
CA THR A 47 -17.74 8.75 -0.23
C THR A 47 -18.98 8.89 0.65
N THR A 48 -20.12 8.44 0.12
CA THR A 48 -21.39 8.36 0.86
C THR A 48 -21.58 7.00 1.55
N ASN A 49 -20.86 5.97 1.14
CA ASN A 49 -20.89 4.61 1.69
C ASN A 49 -19.85 4.42 2.81
N ARG A 50 -19.97 5.23 3.86
CA ARG A 50 -19.07 5.19 5.01
C ARG A 50 -19.11 3.85 5.73
N THR A 51 -17.97 3.37 6.21
CA THR A 51 -17.90 2.18 7.05
C THR A 51 -18.28 2.56 8.49
N THR A 52 -19.28 1.91 9.08
CA THR A 52 -19.50 2.02 10.53
C THR A 52 -18.30 1.42 11.24
N PHE A 53 -17.66 2.18 12.12
CA PHE A 53 -16.39 1.82 12.72
C PHE A 53 -16.46 1.95 14.24
N SER A 54 -16.01 0.92 14.94
CA SER A 54 -16.02 0.96 16.40
C SER A 54 -15.00 1.96 16.94
N LEU A 55 -15.44 2.78 17.90
CA LEU A 55 -14.55 3.70 18.61
C LEU A 55 -13.50 2.98 19.45
N ASN A 56 -13.82 1.82 20.04
CA ASN A 56 -13.03 1.26 21.13
C ASN A 56 -12.20 0.04 20.73
N ASP A 57 -12.68 -0.74 19.76
CA ASP A 57 -12.05 -1.98 19.29
C ASP A 57 -11.92 -2.03 17.75
N GLY A 58 -11.90 -0.84 17.13
CA GLY A 58 -11.63 -0.68 15.71
C GLY A 58 -10.23 -1.19 15.31
N PHE A 59 -10.10 -1.62 14.06
CA PHE A 59 -8.83 -2.01 13.44
C PHE A 59 -8.85 -1.67 11.95
N PHE A 60 -7.67 -1.58 11.35
CA PHE A 60 -7.55 -1.53 9.90
C PHE A 60 -6.67 -2.68 9.42
N ARG A 61 -6.94 -3.13 8.19
CA ARG A 61 -6.24 -4.22 7.55
C ARG A 61 -5.62 -3.76 6.26
N ILE A 62 -4.32 -3.99 6.14
CA ILE A 62 -3.57 -3.73 4.92
C ILE A 62 -2.93 -5.00 4.39
N ARG A 63 -2.70 -5.05 3.09
CA ARG A 63 -1.76 -5.97 2.46
C ARG A 63 -0.57 -5.18 1.94
N GLN A 64 0.62 -5.52 2.40
CA GLN A 64 1.86 -4.88 2.01
C GLN A 64 2.74 -5.83 1.19
N GLY A 65 3.19 -5.35 0.04
CA GLY A 65 3.95 -6.14 -0.93
C GLY A 65 5.46 -6.08 -0.78
N HIS A 66 5.98 -5.15 0.03
CA HIS A 66 7.42 -4.89 0.19
C HIS A 66 7.80 -4.86 1.67
N ALA A 67 9.00 -5.37 1.96
CA ALA A 67 9.61 -5.32 3.28
C ALA A 67 9.94 -3.87 3.70
N ASP A 68 10.41 -3.72 4.93
CA ASP A 68 11.00 -2.47 5.46
C ASP A 68 10.13 -1.22 5.25
N TRP A 69 8.91 -1.27 5.77
CA TRP A 69 7.95 -0.18 5.67
C TRP A 69 7.60 0.40 7.03
N SER A 70 7.15 1.65 7.02
CA SER A 70 6.58 2.34 8.19
C SER A 70 5.19 2.83 7.85
N ALA A 71 4.26 2.79 8.81
CA ALA A 71 2.96 3.42 8.64
C ALA A 71 2.46 4.15 9.88
N SER A 72 1.69 5.20 9.65
CA SER A 72 0.89 5.92 10.65
C SER A 72 -0.55 6.08 10.17
N VAL A 73 -1.43 6.53 11.05
CA VAL A 73 -2.81 6.87 10.68
C VAL A 73 -3.11 8.31 11.06
N LEU A 74 -3.49 9.10 10.07
CA LEU A 74 -4.06 10.43 10.25
C LEU A 74 -5.58 10.35 10.28
N ILE A 75 -6.23 11.27 10.98
CA ILE A 75 -7.69 11.40 11.00
C ILE A 75 -8.13 12.84 10.73
N SER A 76 -9.12 13.00 9.86
CA SER A 76 -9.83 14.25 9.66
C SER A 76 -11.20 14.17 10.30
N THR A 77 -11.52 15.18 11.11
CA THR A 77 -12.85 15.44 11.68
C THR A 77 -13.59 16.55 10.93
N VAL A 78 -13.01 17.06 9.85
CA VAL A 78 -13.68 17.96 8.90
C VAL A 78 -14.71 17.16 8.10
N PRO A 79 -15.87 17.71 7.71
CA PRO A 79 -16.93 16.95 7.04
C PRO A 79 -16.55 16.35 5.66
N ASN A 80 -15.79 17.11 4.85
CA ASN A 80 -15.46 16.74 3.47
C ASN A 80 -13.96 16.94 3.17
N PRO A 81 -13.06 16.17 3.80
CA PRO A 81 -11.62 16.30 3.58
C PRO A 81 -11.25 15.89 2.16
N ASN A 82 -10.70 16.84 1.41
CA ASN A 82 -10.26 16.69 0.02
C ASN A 82 -8.82 17.16 -0.24
N THR A 83 -8.09 17.48 0.82
CA THR A 83 -6.69 17.91 0.77
C THR A 83 -5.92 17.39 1.99
N PHE A 84 -4.59 17.31 1.91
CA PHE A 84 -3.76 16.90 3.04
C PHE A 84 -3.94 17.80 4.27
N ASP A 85 -4.13 19.10 4.07
CA ASP A 85 -4.37 20.06 5.17
C ASP A 85 -5.63 19.76 5.97
N SER A 86 -6.59 19.04 5.38
CA SER A 86 -7.82 18.62 6.07
C SER A 86 -7.54 17.64 7.23
N PHE A 87 -6.38 17.00 7.24
CA PHE A 87 -5.92 16.10 8.29
C PHE A 87 -5.09 16.80 9.37
N ASN A 88 -4.87 18.10 9.26
CA ASN A 88 -4.30 18.89 10.33
C ASN A 88 -5.36 19.28 11.36
N THR A 89 -4.92 19.71 12.52
CA THR A 89 -5.79 20.17 13.61
C THR A 89 -6.70 21.28 13.10
N GLY A 90 -8.02 21.04 13.15
CA GLY A 90 -9.03 21.97 12.64
C GLY A 90 -9.08 22.11 11.11
N GLY A 91 -8.38 21.25 10.35
CA GLY A 91 -8.34 21.29 8.88
C GLY A 91 -7.59 22.48 8.30
N ALA A 92 -6.69 23.09 9.08
CA ALA A 92 -5.99 24.31 8.70
C ALA A 92 -4.59 24.03 8.12
N ALA A 93 -4.26 24.72 7.03
CA ALA A 93 -2.91 24.71 6.48
C ALA A 93 -1.89 25.20 7.52
N GLY A 94 -0.79 24.47 7.69
CA GLY A 94 0.26 24.78 8.65
C GLY A 94 -0.04 24.42 10.12
N ALA A 95 -1.22 23.89 10.43
CA ALA A 95 -1.48 23.29 11.74
C ALA A 95 -0.85 21.89 11.84
N ALA A 96 -0.72 21.37 13.07
CA ALA A 96 -0.14 20.05 13.30
C ALA A 96 -1.06 18.92 12.77
N PRO A 97 -0.50 17.85 12.17
CA PRO A 97 -1.27 16.67 11.76
C PRO A 97 -2.01 16.01 12.94
N GLN A 98 -3.21 15.50 12.70
CA GLN A 98 -3.99 14.74 13.69
C GLN A 98 -3.68 13.25 13.56
N LEU A 99 -2.74 12.76 14.36
CA LEU A 99 -2.36 11.35 14.40
C LEU A 99 -3.35 10.55 15.27
N ALA A 100 -4.13 9.70 14.62
CA ALA A 100 -4.93 8.68 15.31
C ALA A 100 -4.07 7.46 15.70
N ARG A 101 -2.96 7.25 15.01
CA ARG A 101 -1.95 6.23 15.36
C ARG A 101 -0.58 6.71 14.95
N GLU A 102 0.36 6.59 15.88
CA GLU A 102 1.77 6.89 15.67
C GLU A 102 2.43 5.96 14.64
N TRP A 103 3.58 6.39 14.15
CA TRP A 103 4.40 5.60 13.23
C TRP A 103 4.87 4.29 13.89
N ALA A 104 4.74 3.20 13.14
CA ALA A 104 5.33 1.91 13.47
C ALA A 104 5.99 1.31 12.23
N THR A 105 7.09 0.58 12.44
CA THR A 105 7.90 -0.07 11.41
C THR A 105 7.64 -1.57 11.35
N GLU A 106 7.77 -2.16 10.18
CA GLU A 106 7.71 -3.60 9.96
C GLU A 106 8.69 -3.98 8.85
N ALA A 107 9.44 -5.07 9.09
CA ALA A 107 10.47 -5.55 8.19
C ALA A 107 9.92 -6.58 7.17
N LEU A 108 8.74 -7.13 7.43
CA LEU A 108 8.16 -8.19 6.61
C LEU A 108 7.06 -7.70 5.67
N THR A 109 6.85 -8.46 4.60
CA THR A 109 5.68 -8.31 3.72
C THR A 109 4.49 -9.05 4.31
N GLY A 110 3.29 -8.79 3.79
CA GLY A 110 2.13 -9.65 4.04
C GLY A 110 0.83 -8.93 4.37
N ASN A 111 -0.07 -9.63 5.05
CA ASN A 111 -1.32 -9.05 5.55
C ASN A 111 -1.14 -8.65 7.01
N PHE A 112 -1.54 -7.42 7.34
CA PHE A 112 -1.44 -6.88 8.67
C PHE A 112 -2.82 -6.42 9.12
N CYS A 113 -3.24 -6.89 10.29
CA CYS A 113 -4.37 -6.35 11.01
C CYS A 113 -3.86 -5.54 12.21
N ILE A 114 -4.21 -4.28 12.23
CA ILE A 114 -3.62 -3.30 13.11
C ILE A 114 -4.73 -2.64 13.94
N PRO A 115 -4.69 -2.77 15.28
CA PRO A 115 -5.64 -2.08 16.15
C PRO A 115 -5.58 -0.56 15.96
N LEU A 116 -6.76 0.05 15.94
CA LEU A 116 -6.99 1.48 15.83
C LEU A 116 -8.16 1.89 16.74
N PRO A 117 -7.99 1.80 18.07
CA PRO A 117 -8.95 2.39 19.00
C PRO A 117 -8.90 3.92 18.86
N LEU A 118 -10.04 4.53 18.55
CA LEU A 118 -10.17 5.97 18.33
C LEU A 118 -10.71 6.72 19.55
N GLY A 119 -11.45 6.02 20.42
CA GLY A 119 -12.17 6.62 21.56
C GLY A 119 -11.27 7.36 22.56
N ASP A 120 -10.03 6.92 22.74
CA ASP A 120 -9.09 7.47 23.72
C ASP A 120 -7.99 8.35 23.08
N THR A 121 -8.12 8.70 21.81
CA THR A 121 -7.11 9.51 21.09
C THR A 121 -7.04 10.96 21.59
N GLY A 122 -8.08 11.45 22.26
CA GLY A 122 -8.19 12.85 22.69
C GLY A 122 -8.37 13.85 21.54
N ILE A 123 -8.59 13.38 20.31
CA ILE A 123 -8.76 14.23 19.13
C ILE A 123 -10.16 14.84 19.12
N PRO A 124 -10.31 16.17 19.09
CA PRO A 124 -11.61 16.82 19.06
C PRO A 124 -12.46 16.40 17.85
N GLY A 125 -13.71 16.01 18.11
CA GLY A 125 -14.66 15.57 17.08
C GLY A 125 -14.66 14.06 16.81
N VAL A 126 -13.75 13.30 17.44
CA VAL A 126 -13.78 11.83 17.44
C VAL A 126 -14.74 11.35 18.53
N VAL A 127 -16.02 11.31 18.21
CA VAL A 127 -17.11 10.95 19.14
C VAL A 127 -18.13 10.02 18.46
N ASP A 128 -19.01 9.41 19.25
CA ASP A 128 -20.09 8.55 18.75
C ASP A 128 -20.97 9.29 17.72
N GLY A 129 -21.25 8.62 16.60
CA GLY A 129 -22.01 9.17 15.47
C GLY A 129 -21.23 10.11 14.55
N ALA A 130 -19.98 10.46 14.86
CA ALA A 130 -19.19 11.38 14.03
C ALA A 130 -18.81 10.75 12.69
N ASN A 131 -18.92 11.53 11.62
CA ASN A 131 -18.33 11.19 10.32
C ASN A 131 -16.90 11.70 10.28
N VAL A 132 -15.96 10.79 10.04
CA VAL A 132 -14.52 11.10 9.95
C VAL A 132 -13.92 10.45 8.71
N THR A 133 -12.72 10.86 8.35
CA THR A 133 -11.91 10.13 7.36
C THR A 133 -10.59 9.76 8.00
N ILE A 134 -10.18 8.51 7.88
CA ILE A 134 -8.81 8.10 8.20
C ILE A 134 -7.98 8.04 6.92
N GLN A 135 -6.73 8.49 7.00
CA GLN A 135 -5.73 8.32 5.95
C GLN A 135 -4.60 7.48 6.52
N ILE A 136 -4.45 6.29 5.96
CA ILE A 136 -3.27 5.47 6.23
C ILE A 136 -2.14 6.08 5.42
N VAL A 137 -1.03 6.39 6.09
CA VAL A 137 0.18 6.90 5.47
C VAL A 137 1.23 5.81 5.60
N LEU A 138 1.84 5.40 4.49
CA LEU A 138 2.89 4.38 4.48
C LEU A 138 4.11 4.88 3.69
N THR A 139 5.31 4.55 4.16
CA THR A 139 6.55 4.79 3.41
C THR A 139 7.47 3.56 3.48
N GLY A 140 8.12 3.23 2.36
CA GLY A 140 9.14 2.16 2.25
C GLY A 140 10.48 2.67 1.72
N GLY A 141 10.76 3.97 1.88
CA GLY A 141 12.05 4.58 1.53
C GLY A 141 12.08 5.41 0.24
N ASP A 142 11.04 5.39 -0.59
CA ASP A 142 11.03 6.08 -1.88
C ASP A 142 9.87 7.07 -2.06
N GLY A 143 9.07 7.27 -1.02
CA GLY A 143 7.98 8.25 -0.97
C GLY A 143 6.94 7.88 0.08
N GLN A 144 5.94 8.75 0.24
CA GLN A 144 4.77 8.46 1.05
C GLN A 144 3.61 8.04 0.15
N LEU A 145 2.88 7.03 0.59
CA LEU A 145 1.73 6.44 -0.09
C LEU A 145 0.51 6.57 0.81
N TYR A 146 -0.64 6.83 0.18
CA TYR A 146 -1.86 7.19 0.87
C TYR A 146 -3.05 6.39 0.36
N GLN A 147 -3.89 5.95 1.29
CA GLN A 147 -5.25 5.46 1.04
C GLN A 147 -6.14 5.92 2.17
N CYS A 148 -7.37 6.31 1.82
CA CYS A 148 -8.35 6.80 2.78
C CYS A 148 -9.54 5.86 2.90
N ALA A 149 -10.14 5.88 4.08
CA ALA A 149 -11.45 5.30 4.32
C ALA A 149 -12.32 6.30 5.07
N ASP A 150 -13.56 6.45 4.61
CA ASP A 150 -14.54 7.32 5.24
C ASP A 150 -15.39 6.51 6.21
N LEU A 151 -15.49 6.99 7.46
CA LEU A 151 -16.08 6.26 8.57
C LEU A 151 -17.27 7.00 9.16
N THR A 152 -18.15 6.24 9.79
CA THR A 152 -19.12 6.73 10.78
C THR A 152 -18.79 6.04 12.10
N LEU A 153 -18.38 6.80 13.10
CA LEU A 153 -17.91 6.26 14.37
C LEU A 153 -19.08 5.79 15.23
N SER A 154 -18.90 4.70 15.95
CA SER A 154 -19.91 4.21 16.90
C SER A 154 -19.28 3.59 18.14
N ALA A 155 -19.80 3.95 19.31
CA ALA A 155 -19.39 3.41 20.61
C ALA A 155 -19.94 1.99 20.87
N THR A 156 -20.99 1.59 20.15
CA THR A 156 -21.70 0.31 20.35
C THR A 156 -21.65 -0.60 19.13
N HIS A 157 -20.96 -0.20 18.06
CA HIS A 157 -20.83 -1.03 16.89
C HIS A 157 -19.94 -2.24 17.20
N VAL A 158 -20.44 -3.43 16.85
CA VAL A 158 -19.67 -4.66 16.84
C VAL A 158 -19.27 -4.93 15.41
N THR A 159 -17.96 -4.95 15.17
CA THR A 159 -17.40 -5.25 13.84
C THR A 159 -17.93 -6.60 13.34
N PRO A 160 -18.35 -6.71 12.07
CA PRO A 160 -18.82 -7.97 11.49
C PRO A 160 -17.83 -9.12 11.70
N ALA A 161 -18.34 -10.30 12.04
CA ALA A 161 -17.53 -11.45 12.43
C ALA A 161 -16.59 -11.94 11.32
N ASP A 162 -16.97 -11.76 10.06
CA ASP A 162 -16.15 -12.04 8.89
C ASP A 162 -14.95 -11.09 8.78
N GLU A 163 -15.14 -9.80 9.07
CA GLU A 163 -14.02 -8.85 9.13
C GLU A 163 -13.08 -9.15 10.30
N VAL A 164 -13.63 -9.52 11.47
CA VAL A 164 -12.84 -9.98 12.63
C VAL A 164 -12.08 -11.27 12.29
N ALA A 165 -12.71 -12.23 11.61
CA ALA A 165 -12.04 -13.46 11.20
C ALA A 165 -10.92 -13.20 10.17
N ALA A 166 -11.12 -12.23 9.29
CA ALA A 166 -10.16 -11.82 8.27
C ALA A 166 -9.03 -10.92 8.79
N CYS A 167 -9.18 -10.38 10.00
CA CYS A 167 -8.16 -9.65 10.75
C CYS A 167 -7.10 -10.63 11.30
N GLN A 168 -6.14 -11.00 10.44
CA GLN A 168 -5.03 -11.87 10.80
C GLN A 168 -3.72 -11.28 10.30
N ASN A 169 -2.67 -11.36 11.14
CA ASN A 169 -1.31 -11.06 10.72
C ASN A 169 -0.74 -12.30 10.02
N GLN A 170 -0.32 -12.12 8.76
CA GLN A 170 0.28 -13.17 7.94
C GLN A 170 1.48 -12.57 7.23
N THR A 171 2.67 -12.89 7.69
CA THR A 171 3.91 -12.30 7.17
C THR A 171 4.66 -13.29 6.29
N ALA A 172 5.41 -12.77 5.31
CA ALA A 172 6.36 -13.53 4.52
C ALA A 172 7.70 -12.77 4.45
N GLU A 173 8.80 -13.53 4.53
CA GLU A 173 10.13 -12.99 4.22
C GLU A 173 10.18 -12.59 2.75
N ASP A 174 10.73 -11.42 2.48
CA ASP A 174 10.93 -10.96 1.11
C ASP A 174 12.07 -11.78 0.48
N THR A 175 11.72 -12.65 -0.46
CA THR A 175 12.71 -13.47 -1.20
C THR A 175 13.02 -12.88 -2.58
N HIS A 176 12.54 -11.67 -2.91
CA HIS A 176 12.53 -11.18 -4.28
C HIS A 176 13.68 -10.24 -4.65
N HIS A 177 14.86 -10.85 -4.86
CA HIS A 177 15.64 -10.59 -6.07
C HIS A 177 15.16 -11.52 -7.20
N ALA A 178 13.90 -11.45 -7.59
CA ALA A 178 13.40 -12.13 -8.79
C ALA A 178 12.15 -11.42 -9.30
N ALA A 179 12.22 -10.91 -10.54
CA ALA A 179 11.15 -10.19 -11.20
C ALA A 179 9.83 -10.98 -11.17
N ALA A 180 8.80 -10.41 -10.54
CA ALA A 180 7.45 -10.95 -10.60
C ALA A 180 6.82 -10.64 -11.98
N PRO A 181 6.06 -11.58 -12.57
CA PRO A 181 5.30 -11.31 -13.79
C PRO A 181 4.07 -10.44 -13.47
N SER A 182 3.78 -9.50 -14.36
CA SER A 182 2.64 -8.59 -14.29
C SER A 182 1.31 -9.36 -14.34
N GLU A 183 0.50 -9.31 -13.28
CA GLU A 183 -0.85 -9.86 -13.32
C GLU A 183 -1.80 -8.92 -14.06
N THR A 184 -2.29 -9.39 -15.22
CA THR A 184 -3.39 -8.77 -15.95
C THR A 184 -4.66 -9.56 -15.61
N ALA A 185 -5.71 -8.87 -15.18
CA ALA A 185 -7.00 -9.49 -14.89
C ALA A 185 -7.64 -10.04 -16.18
N GLY A 186 -7.96 -11.34 -16.19
CA GLY A 186 -8.76 -12.00 -17.23
C GLY A 186 -9.84 -12.86 -16.60
N ALA A 187 -11.10 -12.55 -16.86
CA ALA A 187 -12.26 -13.33 -16.44
C ALA A 187 -12.50 -14.52 -17.38
N GLY A 188 -12.89 -15.68 -16.84
CA GLY A 188 -13.40 -16.81 -17.63
C GLY A 188 -13.59 -18.10 -16.82
N ASN A 189 -14.84 -18.51 -16.65
CA ASN A 189 -15.34 -19.69 -15.93
C ASN A 189 -14.78 -21.04 -16.41
N GLY A 190 -14.73 -22.02 -15.50
CA GLY A 190 -14.71 -23.45 -15.85
C GLY A 190 -14.50 -24.38 -14.66
N ALA A 191 -15.54 -25.12 -14.28
CA ALA A 191 -15.52 -26.16 -13.26
C ALA A 191 -14.76 -27.43 -13.73
N GLY A 192 -14.19 -28.18 -12.78
CA GLY A 192 -13.70 -29.53 -13.05
C GLY A 192 -12.86 -30.13 -11.92
N SER A 193 -13.47 -31.01 -11.12
CA SER A 193 -12.81 -31.94 -10.21
C SER A 193 -11.87 -32.89 -10.95
N GLY A 194 -10.71 -33.25 -10.37
CA GLY A 194 -9.89 -34.33 -10.94
C GLY A 194 -8.52 -34.55 -10.30
N ALA A 195 -8.48 -35.47 -9.34
CA ALA A 195 -7.47 -36.49 -9.06
C ALA A 195 -5.94 -36.19 -9.12
N LEU A 196 -5.31 -36.57 -8.01
CA LEU A 196 -3.91 -36.97 -7.87
C LEU A 196 -3.52 -38.09 -8.85
N SER A 197 -2.36 -37.98 -9.52
CA SER A 197 -1.48 -39.14 -9.77
C SER A 197 -0.07 -38.71 -10.17
N GLN A 198 0.88 -39.46 -9.63
CA GLN A 198 2.33 -39.43 -9.77
C GLN A 198 2.82 -39.80 -11.19
N PHE A 199 4.08 -39.44 -11.51
CA PHE A 199 5.19 -40.21 -12.13
C PHE A 199 6.23 -39.19 -12.68
N SER A 200 7.43 -39.00 -12.10
CA SER A 200 8.76 -39.61 -12.40
C SER A 200 9.09 -39.73 -13.90
N LEU A 201 10.23 -39.34 -14.50
CA LEU A 201 11.56 -38.77 -14.17
C LEU A 201 12.15 -38.23 -15.52
N PRO A 202 13.49 -38.06 -15.70
CA PRO A 202 14.25 -36.83 -15.98
C PRO A 202 14.54 -36.59 -17.49
N ILE A 203 15.28 -35.53 -17.86
CA ILE A 203 16.29 -35.43 -18.98
C ILE A 203 16.61 -33.93 -19.25
N VAL A 204 17.80 -33.44 -18.86
CA VAL A 204 19.01 -33.13 -19.67
C VAL A 204 19.02 -31.76 -20.39
N SER A 205 20.06 -30.98 -20.04
CA SER A 205 20.86 -29.97 -20.78
C SER A 205 20.23 -28.85 -21.61
N GLY A 206 20.73 -27.64 -21.35
CA GLY A 206 20.65 -26.50 -22.27
C GLY A 206 21.43 -25.28 -21.78
N LEU A 207 22.77 -25.37 -21.75
CA LEU A 207 23.68 -24.23 -21.62
C LEU A 207 23.68 -23.49 -22.97
N VAL A 208 23.27 -22.21 -23.01
CA VAL A 208 23.52 -21.34 -24.17
C VAL A 208 24.17 -20.05 -23.69
N ALA A 209 25.48 -19.97 -23.94
CA ALA A 209 26.26 -18.75 -23.94
C ALA A 209 25.96 -17.98 -25.24
N GLY A 210 25.62 -16.70 -25.11
CA GLY A 210 25.48 -15.76 -26.23
C GLY A 210 26.55 -14.68 -26.17
N LEU A 211 27.66 -14.90 -26.88
CA LEU A 211 28.63 -13.87 -27.27
C LEU A 211 28.42 -13.56 -28.76
N ALA A 212 28.07 -12.33 -29.09
CA ALA A 212 28.28 -11.70 -30.39
C ALA A 212 28.45 -10.20 -30.11
N GLY A 213 29.55 -9.52 -30.43
CA GLY A 213 30.47 -9.73 -31.53
C GLY A 213 30.06 -8.84 -32.70
N VAL A 214 30.26 -7.53 -32.59
CA VAL A 214 30.28 -6.63 -33.76
C VAL A 214 31.55 -5.79 -33.68
N GLY A 215 32.56 -6.24 -34.41
CA GLY A 215 33.65 -5.41 -34.89
C GLY A 215 33.59 -5.44 -36.41
N LEU A 216 33.52 -4.26 -37.03
CA LEU A 216 34.10 -3.96 -38.35
C LEU A 216 33.98 -2.44 -38.59
N ALA A 217 34.81 -1.80 -39.40
CA ALA A 217 36.23 -1.52 -39.25
C ALA A 217 36.53 -0.34 -40.23
N ILE A 218 37.63 0.37 -39.95
CA ILE A 218 38.53 1.11 -40.86
C ILE A 218 38.08 2.44 -41.51
N ALA A 219 39.04 3.36 -41.43
CA ALA A 219 39.13 4.74 -41.87
C ALA A 219 39.28 4.95 -43.39
N GLY A 220 39.12 6.21 -43.81
CA GLY A 220 39.59 6.71 -45.10
C GLY A 220 39.38 8.21 -45.28
N LEU A 221 40.49 8.97 -45.14
CA LEU A 221 40.77 10.38 -45.46
C LEU A 221 40.00 11.50 -44.73
#